data_AF-A0AAV5Y021-F1
#
_entry.id   AF-A0AAV5Y021-F1
#
_cell.length_a   1.000
_cell.length_b   1.000
_cell.length_c   1.000
_cell.angle_alpha   90.00
_cell.angle_beta   90.00
_cell.angle_gamma   90.00
#
_symmetry.space_group_name_H-M   'P 1'
#
loop_
_entity.id
_entity.type
_entity.pdbx_description
1 polymer ?
#
loop_
_entity_poly.entity_id
_entity_poly.type
_entity_poly.pdbx_seq_one_letter_code
_entity_poly.pdbx_strand_id
1 'polypeptide(L)'
;YDLSRRHHPDFQQAESPEVQARALEQSALVNTAYRTLRDPIARIEYLVRLEEGRETREGSPVKPKAPPELLQEMFEVQEMLEEAKAGGLDASGRNGVAAERERLAARCREEEERLTGSLAAEWDAAPTADRPRLVTVLKDVLARRAYLRTVIDDLDAALAEPEDSDVTHHRH
;
A
#
# COMPACT_ATOMS: atom_id res chain seq x y z
N TYR A 1 16.92 -9.97 -17.42
CA TYR A 1 18.22 -10.45 -16.90
C TYR A 1 19.44 -9.94 -17.67
N ASP A 2 19.31 -9.05 -18.66
CA ASP A 2 20.47 -8.53 -19.41
C ASP A 2 21.06 -7.22 -18.88
N LEU A 3 20.26 -6.34 -18.26
CA LEU A 3 20.80 -5.09 -17.67
C LEU A 3 21.62 -5.34 -16.39
N SER A 4 21.17 -6.27 -15.53
CA SER A 4 21.87 -6.58 -14.26
C SER A 4 23.26 -7.18 -14.48
N ARG A 5 23.51 -7.81 -15.64
CA ARG A 5 24.84 -8.37 -15.98
C ARG A 5 25.85 -7.33 -16.44
N ARG A 6 25.41 -6.18 -16.98
CA ARG A 6 26.33 -5.11 -17.44
C ARG A 6 26.80 -4.17 -16.33
N HIS A 7 26.10 -4.15 -15.19
CA HIS A 7 26.39 -3.27 -14.05
C HIS A 7 26.71 -4.04 -12.76
N HIS A 8 27.08 -5.32 -12.87
CA HIS A 8 27.42 -6.12 -11.69
C HIS A 8 28.77 -5.64 -11.10
N PRO A 9 28.84 -5.33 -9.79
CA PRO A 9 30.05 -4.77 -9.15
C PRO A 9 31.28 -5.68 -9.26
N ASP A 10 31.09 -6.98 -9.50
CA ASP A 10 32.18 -7.94 -9.73
C ASP A 10 33.02 -7.67 -10.98
N PHE A 11 32.52 -6.92 -11.97
CA PHE A 11 33.32 -6.53 -13.14
C PHE A 11 34.15 -5.26 -12.93
N GLN A 12 33.97 -4.56 -11.80
CA GLN A 12 34.58 -3.25 -11.53
C GLN A 12 35.39 -3.21 -10.23
N GLN A 13 35.66 -4.34 -9.59
CA GLN A 13 36.47 -4.39 -8.36
C GLN A 13 37.90 -3.84 -8.55
N ALA A 14 38.40 -3.76 -9.78
CA ALA A 14 39.70 -3.18 -10.14
C ALA A 14 39.62 -1.71 -10.65
N GLU A 15 38.43 -1.12 -10.73
CA GLU A 15 38.19 0.26 -11.16
C GLU A 15 38.32 1.25 -10.00
N SER A 16 38.39 2.56 -10.30
CA SER A 16 38.50 3.59 -9.26
C SER A 16 37.27 3.60 -8.34
N PRO A 17 37.41 4.03 -7.07
CA PRO A 17 36.28 4.12 -6.13
C PRO A 17 35.09 4.94 -6.67
N GLU A 18 35.33 5.97 -7.49
CA GLU A 18 34.26 6.74 -8.14
C GLU A 18 33.49 5.93 -9.18
N VAL A 19 34.16 5.08 -9.95
CA VAL A 19 33.52 4.22 -10.96
C VAL A 19 32.70 3.13 -10.27
N GLN A 20 33.23 2.52 -9.21
CA GLN A 20 32.49 1.55 -8.40
C GLN A 20 31.25 2.17 -7.74
N ALA A 21 31.35 3.38 -7.19
CA ALA A 21 30.22 4.09 -6.61
C ALA A 21 29.14 4.39 -7.66
N ARG A 22 29.52 4.83 -8.87
CA ARG A 22 28.59 5.06 -9.98
C ARG A 22 27.90 3.79 -10.44
N ALA A 23 28.61 2.67 -10.53
CA ALA A 23 27.98 1.41 -10.92
C ALA A 23 27.05 0.85 -9.85
N LEU A 24 27.39 1.03 -8.57
CA LEU A 24 26.50 0.68 -7.46
C LEU A 24 25.21 1.50 -7.53
N GLU A 25 25.32 2.82 -7.74
CA GLU A 25 24.17 3.72 -7.90
C GLU A 25 23.31 3.30 -9.11
N GLN A 26 23.93 3.00 -10.25
CA GLN A 26 23.22 2.51 -11.44
C GLN A 26 22.52 1.17 -11.19
N SER A 27 23.18 0.23 -10.51
CA SER A 27 22.57 -1.06 -10.18
C SER A 27 21.41 -0.89 -9.20
N ALA A 28 21.53 0.01 -8.22
CA ALA A 28 20.45 0.35 -7.30
C ALA A 28 19.24 0.91 -8.06
N LEU A 29 19.47 1.86 -8.97
CA LEU A 29 18.43 2.45 -9.80
C LEU A 29 17.71 1.39 -10.65
N VAL A 30 18.45 0.50 -11.30
CA VAL A 30 17.87 -0.59 -12.12
C VAL A 30 17.03 -1.52 -11.26
N ASN A 31 17.49 -1.86 -10.05
CA ASN A 31 16.74 -2.70 -9.13
C ASN A 31 15.46 -2.02 -8.63
N THR A 32 15.52 -0.74 -8.28
CA THR A 32 14.32 0.06 -7.91
C THR A 32 13.32 0.09 -9.07
N ALA A 33 13.79 0.40 -10.28
CA ALA A 33 12.93 0.43 -11.46
C ALA A 33 12.29 -0.94 -11.71
N TYR A 34 13.06 -2.02 -11.60
CA TYR A 34 12.54 -3.37 -11.74
C TYR A 34 11.47 -3.70 -10.71
N ARG A 35 11.72 -3.42 -9.42
CA ARG A 35 10.73 -3.68 -8.35
C ARG A 35 9.45 -2.87 -8.56
N THR A 36 9.59 -1.58 -8.86
CA THR A 36 8.46 -0.66 -9.08
C THR A 36 7.62 -1.09 -10.28
N LEU A 37 8.24 -1.47 -11.40
CA LEU A 37 7.51 -1.83 -12.61
C LEU A 37 6.96 -3.26 -12.61
N ARG A 38 7.52 -4.14 -11.78
CA ARG A 38 7.04 -5.52 -11.60
C ARG A 38 5.78 -5.59 -10.74
N ASP A 39 5.68 -4.76 -9.72
CA ASP A 39 4.49 -4.68 -8.87
C ASP A 39 3.40 -3.84 -9.56
N PRO A 40 2.21 -4.40 -9.86
CA PRO A 40 1.17 -3.69 -10.60
C PRO A 40 0.70 -2.40 -9.91
N ILE A 41 0.61 -2.39 -8.58
CA ILE A 41 0.14 -1.23 -7.83
C ILE A 41 1.22 -0.14 -7.80
N ALA A 42 2.47 -0.50 -7.48
CA ALA A 42 3.60 0.43 -7.48
C ALA A 42 3.83 1.04 -8.86
N ARG A 43 3.59 0.27 -9.94
CA ARG A 43 3.63 0.76 -11.31
C ARG A 43 2.57 1.83 -11.57
N ILE A 44 1.35 1.63 -11.09
CA ILE A 44 0.26 2.62 -11.20
C ILE A 44 0.57 3.87 -10.38
N GLU A 45 1.07 3.72 -9.15
CA GLU A 45 1.50 4.84 -8.30
C GLU A 45 2.64 5.64 -8.95
N TYR A 46 3.58 4.96 -9.60
CA TYR A 46 4.64 5.60 -10.37
C TYR A 46 4.08 6.39 -11.57
N LEU A 47 3.14 5.81 -12.30
CA LEU A 47 2.48 6.44 -13.43
C LEU A 47 1.72 7.71 -13.03
N VAL A 48 0.96 7.65 -11.93
CA VAL A 48 0.28 8.83 -11.37
C VAL A 48 1.29 9.93 -11.01
N ARG A 49 2.41 9.58 -10.37
CA ARG A 49 3.47 10.56 -10.04
C ARG A 49 4.06 11.21 -11.28
N LEU A 50 4.29 10.44 -12.35
CA LEU A 50 4.84 10.91 -13.62
C LEU A 50 3.91 11.95 -14.26
N GLU A 51 2.61 11.68 -14.32
CA GLU A 51 1.62 12.56 -14.94
C GLU A 51 1.34 13.83 -14.10
N GLU A 52 1.51 13.75 -12.78
CA GLU A 52 1.45 14.93 -11.90
C GLU A 52 2.72 15.80 -11.95
N GLY A 53 3.73 15.42 -12.76
CA GLY A 53 4.99 16.14 -12.86
C GLY A 53 5.78 16.17 -11.55
N ARG A 54 5.51 15.25 -10.63
CA ARG A 54 6.25 15.13 -9.37
C ARG A 54 7.60 14.48 -9.66
N GLU A 55 8.64 14.97 -9.00
CA GLU A 55 9.93 14.30 -9.05
C GLU A 55 9.74 12.84 -8.62
N THR A 56 10.15 11.90 -9.47
CA THR A 56 10.04 10.46 -9.20
C THR A 56 11.02 9.98 -8.13
N ARG A 57 11.64 10.91 -7.37
CA ARG A 57 12.52 10.60 -6.25
C ARG A 57 11.74 9.75 -5.24
N GLU A 58 12.38 8.69 -4.77
CA GLU A 58 11.79 7.70 -3.87
C GLU A 58 11.21 8.38 -2.61
N GLY A 59 10.07 7.87 -2.12
CA GLY A 59 9.66 8.11 -0.73
C GLY A 59 8.69 9.24 -0.45
N SER A 60 8.07 9.88 -1.45
CA SER A 60 6.85 10.68 -1.20
C SER A 60 5.62 9.83 -1.51
N PRO A 61 5.12 9.04 -0.54
CA PRO A 61 3.83 8.39 -0.69
C PRO A 61 2.81 9.50 -0.96
N VAL A 62 2.00 9.31 -2.01
CA VAL A 62 0.74 10.04 -2.09
C VAL A 62 0.04 9.65 -0.79
N LYS A 63 -0.16 10.60 0.13
CA LYS A 63 -1.16 10.46 1.19
C LYS A 63 -2.43 11.05 0.60
N PRO A 64 -3.17 10.31 -0.24
CA PRO A 64 -4.41 10.83 -0.71
C PRO A 64 -5.30 11.06 0.51
N LYS A 65 -5.95 12.21 0.53
CA LYS A 65 -6.92 12.52 1.59
C LYS A 65 -8.03 11.47 1.47
N ALA A 66 -8.27 10.71 2.52
CA ALA A 66 -9.33 9.71 2.53
C ALA A 66 -10.65 10.39 2.13
N PRO A 67 -11.41 9.82 1.17
CA PRO A 67 -12.73 10.31 0.83
C PRO A 67 -13.59 10.49 2.09
N PRO A 68 -14.40 11.55 2.21
CA PRO A 68 -15.24 11.78 3.38
C PRO A 68 -16.10 10.58 3.77
N GLU A 69 -16.54 9.81 2.77
CA GLU A 69 -17.36 8.61 2.96
C GLU A 69 -16.60 7.50 3.69
N LEU A 70 -15.27 7.45 3.57
CA LEU A 70 -14.43 6.49 4.29
C LEU A 70 -14.09 6.95 5.71
N LEU A 71 -14.13 8.26 5.98
CA LEU A 71 -13.87 8.77 7.33
C LEU A 71 -14.93 8.28 8.31
N GLN A 72 -16.19 8.25 7.90
CA GLN A 72 -17.27 7.72 8.74
C GLN A 72 -17.07 6.24 9.06
N GLU A 73 -16.80 5.42 8.03
CA GLU A 73 -16.51 3.99 8.22
C GLU A 73 -15.29 3.77 9.14
N MET A 74 -14.31 4.67 9.11
CA MET A 74 -13.15 4.62 10.00
C MET A 74 -13.55 4.83 11.46
N PHE A 75 -14.40 5.82 11.72
CA PHE A 75 -14.88 6.10 13.07
C PHE A 75 -15.67 4.91 13.61
N GLU A 76 -16.55 4.33 12.80
CA GLU A 76 -17.35 3.15 13.19
C GLU A 76 -16.44 1.96 13.54
N VAL A 77 -15.41 1.68 12.73
CA VAL A 77 -14.44 0.62 13.03
C VAL A 77 -13.60 0.95 14.26
N GLN A 78 -13.15 2.20 14.41
CA GLN A 78 -12.39 2.62 15.58
C GLN A 78 -13.21 2.50 16.88
N GLU A 79 -14.47 2.90 16.87
CA GLU A 79 -15.38 2.74 18.01
C GLU A 79 -15.54 1.25 18.36
N MET A 80 -15.79 0.39 17.38
CA MET A 80 -15.83 -1.06 17.59
C MET A 80 -14.54 -1.60 18.21
N LEU A 81 -13.38 -1.13 17.76
CA LEU A 81 -12.07 -1.53 18.28
C LEU A 81 -11.80 -1.00 19.71
N GLU A 82 -12.29 0.18 20.05
CA GLU A 82 -12.15 0.73 21.41
C GLU A 82 -13.10 0.04 22.40
N GLU A 83 -14.33 -0.28 22.00
CA GLU A 83 -15.26 -1.10 22.79
C GLU A 83 -14.67 -2.49 23.06
N ALA A 84 -14.09 -3.09 22.03
CA ALA A 84 -13.36 -4.35 22.09
C ALA A 84 -12.20 -4.33 23.11
N LYS A 85 -11.41 -3.25 23.13
CA LYS A 85 -10.30 -3.08 24.09
C LYS A 85 -10.78 -2.83 25.52
N ALA A 86 -11.89 -2.11 25.69
CA ALA A 86 -12.40 -1.72 27.01
C ALA A 86 -13.07 -2.89 27.76
N GLY A 87 -13.75 -3.79 27.02
CA GLY A 87 -14.48 -4.93 27.60
C GLY A 87 -13.85 -6.30 27.37
N GLY A 88 -12.79 -6.38 26.55
CA GLY A 88 -12.29 -7.62 25.99
C GLY A 88 -13.21 -8.15 24.87
N LEU A 89 -12.62 -8.72 23.83
CA LEU A 89 -13.38 -9.38 22.77
C LEU A 89 -13.77 -10.79 23.23
N ASP A 90 -15.04 -10.98 23.58
CA ASP A 90 -15.60 -12.32 23.70
C ASP A 90 -15.67 -13.03 22.34
N ALA A 91 -16.01 -14.32 22.32
CA ALA A 91 -16.09 -15.09 21.09
C ALA A 91 -17.03 -14.47 20.04
N SER A 92 -18.10 -13.79 20.45
CA SER A 92 -19.03 -13.13 19.54
C SER A 92 -18.41 -11.86 18.94
N GLY A 93 -17.75 -11.05 19.76
CA GLY A 93 -17.01 -9.85 19.33
C GLY A 93 -15.89 -10.20 18.37
N ARG A 94 -15.07 -11.22 18.68
CA ARG A 94 -14.00 -11.68 17.78
C ARG A 94 -14.54 -12.11 16.43
N ASN A 95 -15.67 -12.82 16.40
CA ASN A 95 -16.35 -13.21 15.15
C ASN A 95 -16.85 -11.99 14.36
N GLY A 96 -17.38 -10.97 15.04
CA GLY A 96 -17.80 -9.71 14.42
C GLY A 96 -16.63 -8.97 13.77
N VAL A 97 -15.53 -8.77 14.51
CA VAL A 97 -14.29 -8.14 14.01
C VAL A 97 -13.71 -8.92 12.83
N ALA A 98 -13.68 -10.25 12.90
CA ALA A 98 -13.19 -11.09 11.80
C ALA A 98 -14.08 -11.01 10.54
N ALA A 99 -15.40 -10.98 10.70
CA ALA A 99 -16.34 -10.80 9.58
C ALA A 99 -16.16 -9.43 8.92
N GLU A 100 -16.00 -8.38 9.74
CA GLU A 100 -15.75 -7.03 9.28
C GLU A 100 -14.44 -6.93 8.50
N ARG A 101 -13.39 -7.51 9.05
CA ARG A 101 -12.07 -7.63 8.43
C ARG A 101 -12.16 -8.29 7.06
N GLU A 102 -12.90 -9.39 6.92
CA GLU A 102 -13.05 -10.07 5.64
C GLU A 102 -13.87 -9.25 4.63
N ARG A 103 -14.93 -8.56 5.09
CA ARG A 103 -15.70 -7.64 4.25
C ARG A 103 -14.82 -6.54 3.66
N LEU A 104 -13.99 -5.90 4.48
CA LEU A 104 -13.07 -4.86 4.04
C LEU A 104 -11.97 -5.43 3.14
N ALA A 105 -11.47 -6.64 3.43
CA ALA A 105 -10.50 -7.32 2.59
C ALA A 105 -11.04 -7.64 1.19
N ALA A 106 -12.30 -8.08 1.09
CA ALA A 106 -12.96 -8.29 -0.20
C ALA A 106 -13.05 -6.99 -1.01
N ARG A 107 -13.50 -5.89 -0.40
CA ARG A 107 -13.52 -4.56 -1.04
C ARG A 107 -12.14 -4.09 -1.47
N CYS A 108 -11.11 -4.36 -0.66
CA CYS A 108 -9.72 -4.01 -0.99
C CYS A 108 -9.25 -4.77 -2.24
N ARG A 109 -9.59 -6.06 -2.35
CA ARG A 109 -9.28 -6.88 -3.54
C ARG A 109 -10.01 -6.35 -4.78
N GLU A 110 -11.28 -5.98 -4.66
CA GLU A 110 -12.05 -5.40 -5.77
C GLU A 110 -11.42 -4.11 -6.31
N GLU A 111 -11.00 -3.20 -5.43
CA GLU A 111 -10.32 -1.97 -5.84
C GLU A 111 -8.94 -2.26 -6.47
N GLU A 112 -8.20 -3.26 -5.99
CA GLU A 112 -6.94 -3.72 -6.61
C GLU A 112 -7.16 -4.36 -7.98
N GLU A 113 -8.18 -5.20 -8.15
CA GLU A 113 -8.56 -5.79 -9.42
C GLU A 113 -9.01 -4.72 -10.41
N ARG A 114 -9.73 -3.70 -9.94
CA ARG A 114 -10.12 -2.55 -10.75
C ARG A 114 -8.91 -1.75 -11.21
N LEU A 115 -7.94 -1.47 -10.33
CA LEU A 115 -6.69 -0.78 -10.67
C LEU A 115 -5.90 -1.55 -11.72
N THR A 116 -5.72 -2.85 -11.50
CA THR A 116 -4.82 -3.69 -12.30
C THR A 116 -5.47 -4.28 -13.55
N GLY A 117 -6.80 -4.27 -13.62
CA GLY A 117 -7.61 -4.73 -14.74
C GLY A 117 -8.20 -3.57 -15.53
N SER A 118 -9.43 -3.17 -15.17
CA SER A 118 -10.23 -2.27 -16.00
C SER A 118 -9.63 -0.86 -16.16
N LEU A 119 -9.09 -0.27 -15.09
CA LEU A 119 -8.47 1.06 -15.17
C LEU A 119 -7.13 1.03 -15.90
N ALA A 120 -6.35 -0.06 -15.76
CA ALA A 120 -5.14 -0.25 -16.54
C ALA A 120 -5.45 -0.37 -18.04
N ALA A 121 -6.47 -1.14 -18.41
CA ALA A 121 -6.90 -1.27 -19.80
C ALA A 121 -7.47 0.05 -20.36
N GLU A 122 -8.25 0.80 -19.57
CA GLU A 122 -8.75 2.12 -19.96
C GLU A 122 -7.59 3.10 -20.16
N TRP A 123 -6.58 3.08 -19.29
CA TRP A 123 -5.37 3.88 -19.43
C TRP A 123 -4.63 3.59 -20.75
N ASP A 124 -4.42 2.32 -21.07
CA ASP A 124 -3.69 1.90 -22.26
C ASP A 124 -4.42 2.29 -23.57
N ALA A 125 -5.76 2.33 -23.54
CA ALA A 125 -6.59 2.71 -24.67
C ALA A 125 -6.86 4.23 -24.77
N ALA A 126 -6.66 4.98 -23.69
CA ALA A 126 -7.07 6.37 -23.60
C ALA A 126 -6.17 7.34 -24.40
N PRO A 127 -6.76 8.29 -25.14
CA PRO A 127 -6.03 9.44 -25.66
C PRO A 127 -5.36 10.25 -24.54
N THR A 128 -4.25 10.93 -24.86
CA THR A 128 -3.55 11.81 -23.90
C THR A 128 -4.46 12.87 -23.26
N ALA A 129 -5.48 13.32 -23.99
CA ALA A 129 -6.45 14.31 -23.50
C ALA A 129 -7.30 13.80 -22.31
N ASP A 130 -7.51 12.48 -22.18
CA ASP A 130 -8.32 11.88 -21.11
C ASP A 130 -7.50 11.51 -19.88
N ARG A 131 -6.16 11.57 -19.97
CA ARG A 131 -5.25 11.20 -18.88
C ARG A 131 -5.48 11.97 -17.59
N PRO A 132 -5.73 13.31 -17.57
CA PRO A 132 -5.98 14.02 -16.33
C PRO A 132 -7.19 13.50 -15.55
N ARG A 133 -8.25 13.10 -16.27
CA ARG A 133 -9.44 12.47 -15.67
C ARG A 133 -9.08 11.11 -15.09
N LEU A 134 -8.36 10.28 -15.84
CA LEU A 134 -7.94 8.96 -15.38
C LEU A 134 -6.99 9.02 -14.19
N VAL A 135 -6.04 9.94 -14.17
CA VAL A 135 -5.16 10.19 -13.01
C VAL A 135 -5.99 10.50 -11.77
N THR A 136 -7.05 11.31 -11.90
CA THR A 136 -7.97 11.60 -10.79
C THR A 136 -8.63 10.32 -10.28
N VAL A 137 -9.17 9.49 -11.17
CA VAL A 137 -9.81 8.22 -10.80
C VAL A 137 -8.81 7.24 -10.15
N LEU A 138 -7.61 7.09 -10.73
CA LEU A 138 -6.55 6.24 -10.19
C LEU A 138 -6.16 6.67 -8.78
N LYS A 139 -6.02 7.98 -8.54
CA LYS A 139 -5.72 8.53 -7.21
C LYS A 139 -6.81 8.22 -6.21
N ASP A 140 -8.08 8.38 -6.59
CA ASP A 140 -9.21 8.10 -5.69
C ASP A 140 -9.26 6.61 -5.31
N VAL A 141 -8.99 5.71 -6.25
CA VAL A 141 -8.97 4.27 -5.97
C VAL A 141 -7.74 3.88 -5.15
N LEU A 142 -6.55 4.41 -5.44
CA LEU A 142 -5.36 4.24 -4.61
C LEU A 142 -5.59 4.74 -3.17
N ALA A 143 -6.35 5.83 -3.01
CA ALA A 143 -6.73 6.35 -1.70
C ALA A 143 -7.60 5.39 -0.91
N ARG A 144 -8.65 4.87 -1.54
CA ARG A 144 -9.55 3.89 -0.94
C ARG A 144 -8.78 2.64 -0.55
N ARG A 145 -7.90 2.14 -1.42
CA ARG A 145 -7.03 1.00 -1.15
C ARG A 145 -6.14 1.23 0.08
N ALA A 146 -5.42 2.36 0.13
CA ALA A 146 -4.54 2.68 1.24
C ALA A 146 -5.32 2.78 2.56
N TYR A 147 -6.49 3.40 2.53
CA TYR A 147 -7.41 3.47 3.66
C TYR A 147 -7.85 2.08 4.13
N LEU A 148 -8.39 1.25 3.23
CA LEU A 148 -8.85 -0.11 3.55
C LEU A 148 -7.72 -0.93 4.15
N ARG A 149 -6.50 -0.80 3.64
CA ARG A 149 -5.32 -1.47 4.21
C ARG A 149 -5.05 -1.07 5.65
N THR A 150 -5.00 0.22 5.96
CA THR A 150 -4.81 0.69 7.33
C THR A 150 -5.86 0.10 8.28
N VAL A 151 -7.14 0.16 7.90
CA VAL A 151 -8.23 -0.33 8.75
C VAL A 151 -8.15 -1.84 8.94
N ILE A 152 -7.80 -2.59 7.89
CA ILE A 152 -7.66 -4.04 7.99
C ILE A 152 -6.46 -4.41 8.88
N ASP A 153 -5.36 -3.66 8.79
CA ASP A 153 -4.19 -3.86 9.64
C ASP A 153 -4.54 -3.58 11.12
N ASP A 154 -5.36 -2.56 11.40
CA ASP A 154 -5.87 -2.27 12.76
C ASP A 154 -6.78 -3.40 13.29
N LEU A 155 -7.66 -3.95 12.44
CA LEU A 155 -8.51 -5.09 12.78
C LEU A 155 -7.70 -6.38 13.01
N ASP A 156 -6.69 -6.63 12.16
CA ASP A 156 -5.78 -7.77 12.30
C ASP A 156 -4.98 -7.66 13.61
N ALA A 157 -4.58 -6.44 14.02
CA ALA A 157 -3.93 -6.21 15.31
C ALA A 157 -4.87 -6.53 16.50
N ALA A 158 -6.13 -6.09 16.45
CA ALA A 158 -7.10 -6.40 17.50
C ALA A 158 -7.42 -7.90 17.60
N LEU A 159 -7.45 -8.61 16.47
CA LEU A 159 -7.61 -10.07 16.45
C LEU A 159 -6.36 -10.82 16.93
N ALA A 160 -5.19 -10.20 16.91
CA ALA A 160 -3.95 -10.80 17.42
C ALA A 160 -3.81 -10.66 18.95
N GLU A 161 -4.55 -9.75 19.58
CA GLU A 161 -4.54 -9.61 21.04
C GLU A 161 -5.13 -10.86 21.71
N PRO A 162 -4.40 -11.52 22.64
CA PRO A 162 -4.89 -12.69 23.35
C PRO A 162 -6.04 -12.32 24.28
N GLU A 163 -6.99 -13.23 24.49
CA GLU A 163 -8.12 -13.06 25.43
C GLU A 163 -7.68 -12.87 26.90
N ASP A 164 -6.40 -13.03 27.20
CA ASP A 164 -5.84 -13.24 28.54
C ASP A 164 -4.99 -12.06 29.05
N SER A 165 -5.42 -10.82 28.79
CA SER A 165 -4.97 -9.68 29.61
C SER A 165 -5.83 -9.45 30.85
N ASP A 166 -6.68 -10.42 31.19
CA ASP A 166 -7.24 -10.54 32.53
C ASP A 166 -6.38 -11.52 33.34
N VAL A 167 -5.99 -11.08 34.53
CA VAL A 167 -5.27 -11.80 35.61
C VAL A 167 -3.73 -11.70 35.63
N THR A 168 -3.26 -10.61 36.24
CA THR A 168 -2.28 -10.60 37.37
C THR A 168 -2.33 -9.22 38.03
N HIS A 169 -2.52 -8.96 39.33
CA HIS A 169 -2.73 -9.76 40.54
C HIS A 169 -3.41 -8.83 41.58
N HIS A 170 -4.37 -9.36 42.34
CA HIS A 170 -4.79 -8.80 43.62
C HIS A 170 -3.65 -8.96 44.67
N ARG A 171 -3.45 -7.93 45.51
CA ARG A 171 -2.65 -7.79 46.76
C ARG A 171 -1.41 -6.87 46.69
N HIS A 172 -1.49 -5.71 47.32
CA HIS A 172 -1.22 -5.54 48.76
C HIS A 172 -1.84 -4.25 49.31
#